data_AF-A0A2G5UP16-F1
#
_entry.id   AF-A0A2G5UP16-F1
#
_cell.length_a   1.000
_cell.length_b   1.000
_cell.length_c   1.000
_cell.angle_alpha   90.00
_cell.angle_beta   90.00
_cell.angle_gamma   90.00
#
_symmetry.space_group_name_H-M   'P 1'
#
loop_
_entity.id
_entity.type
_entity.pdbx_description
1 polymer ?
#
loop_
_entity_poly.entity_id
_entity_poly.type
_entity_poly.pdbx_seq_one_letter_code
_entity_poly.pdbx_strand_id
1 'polypeptide(L)'
;MSFKQIETMEDVKNLIESLTPSALKQLSEKRRRHTKAEMKAMSPIDRLELRKTQNRVCSANLLHRKKEKTAENLEKINNLELKLAEIRGKNRFFENSGIFEKLKFQIFEEIEQENSGKKQEFEEKINNLKIEIAGITSRYQQEPQNKSTLAAQKCRKNLSLKIAEMEFSGICLEIELQKELKLEAELKKSINFDGKIDDEEKSPLEQILNMAEIQINCEKI
;
A
#
# COMPACT_ATOMS: atom_id res chain seq x y z
N MET A 1 -25.56 -7.99 16.23
CA MET A 1 -25.22 -7.93 17.68
C MET A 1 -26.23 -7.03 18.34
N SER A 2 -27.03 -7.58 19.25
CA SER A 2 -28.15 -6.93 19.92
C SER A 2 -27.65 -5.97 20.99
N PHE A 3 -28.06 -4.71 20.95
CA PHE A 3 -27.90 -3.79 22.08
C PHE A 3 -28.82 -4.27 23.20
N LYS A 4 -28.25 -4.69 24.33
CA LYS A 4 -29.05 -4.98 25.54
C LYS A 4 -29.59 -3.65 26.06
N GLN A 5 -30.91 -3.56 26.20
CA GLN A 5 -31.57 -2.43 26.82
C GLN A 5 -31.18 -2.38 28.30
N ILE A 6 -30.77 -1.21 28.76
CA ILE A 6 -30.48 -0.92 30.16
C ILE A 6 -31.85 -0.62 30.79
N GLU A 7 -32.42 -1.58 31.51
CA GLU A 7 -33.81 -1.50 31.98
C GLU A 7 -33.93 -1.06 33.44
N THR A 8 -32.83 -1.07 34.22
CA THR A 8 -32.89 -0.70 35.64
C THR A 8 -31.90 0.39 36.03
N MET A 9 -32.25 1.18 37.05
CA MET A 9 -31.35 2.16 37.67
C MET A 9 -30.07 1.52 38.24
N GLU A 10 -30.12 0.22 38.54
CA GLU A 10 -28.98 -0.57 38.99
C GLU A 10 -27.99 -0.84 37.84
N ASP A 11 -28.51 -1.10 36.63
CA ASP A 11 -27.69 -1.27 35.42
C ASP A 11 -26.98 0.03 35.04
N VAL A 12 -27.65 1.17 35.23
CA VAL A 12 -27.06 2.51 35.03
C VAL A 12 -25.95 2.75 36.06
N LYS A 13 -26.16 2.41 37.33
CA LYS A 13 -25.12 2.53 38.37
C LYS A 13 -23.92 1.63 38.08
N ASN A 14 -24.14 0.38 37.68
CA ASN A 14 -23.07 -0.55 37.33
C ASN A 14 -22.27 -0.08 36.09
N LEU A 15 -22.96 0.51 35.10
CA LEU A 15 -22.29 1.11 33.95
C LEU A 15 -21.45 2.33 34.38
N ILE A 16 -22.00 3.21 35.21
CA ILE A 16 -21.29 4.40 35.72
C ILE A 16 -20.09 3.98 36.55
N GLU A 17 -20.21 2.99 37.44
CA GLU A 17 -19.10 2.45 38.22
C GLU A 17 -18.03 1.82 37.33
N SER A 18 -18.40 1.10 36.26
CA SER A 18 -17.44 0.56 35.29
C SER A 18 -16.71 1.64 34.47
N LEU A 19 -17.30 2.83 34.38
CA LEU A 19 -16.73 4.01 33.71
C LEU A 19 -16.02 4.96 34.68
N THR A 20 -16.02 4.68 35.99
CA THR A 20 -15.31 5.52 36.95
C THR A 20 -13.78 5.45 36.72
N PRO A 21 -13.06 6.56 36.88
CA PRO A 21 -11.60 6.59 36.72
C PRO A 21 -10.85 5.63 37.67
N SER A 22 -11.45 5.22 38.79
CA SER A 22 -10.85 4.24 39.72
C SER A 22 -10.94 2.81 39.19
N ALA A 23 -12.04 2.43 38.55
CA ALA A 23 -12.19 1.14 37.87
C ALA A 23 -11.32 1.07 36.60
N LEU A 24 -11.20 2.17 35.86
CA LEU A 24 -10.29 2.29 34.71
C LEU A 24 -8.80 2.32 35.10
N LYS A 25 -8.46 2.79 36.31
CA LYS A 25 -7.07 2.83 36.82
C LYS A 25 -6.48 1.44 37.06
N GLN A 26 -7.28 0.41 37.33
CA GLN A 26 -6.78 -0.96 37.50
C GLN A 26 -6.35 -1.61 36.18
N LEU A 27 -6.73 -1.05 35.02
CA LEU A 27 -6.45 -1.63 33.70
C LEU A 27 -5.14 -1.13 33.06
N SER A 28 -4.40 -0.22 33.68
CA SER A 28 -3.17 0.32 33.10
C SER A 28 -1.96 0.33 34.02
N GLU A 29 -1.81 -0.67 34.88
CA GLU A 29 -0.47 -1.04 35.33
C GLU A 29 0.30 -1.53 34.10
N LYS A 30 0.94 -0.59 33.40
CA LYS A 30 1.97 -0.89 32.41
C LYS A 30 2.96 -1.81 33.10
N ARG A 31 2.92 -3.12 32.77
CA ARG A 31 3.82 -4.13 33.33
C ARG A 31 5.25 -3.61 33.22
N ARG A 32 5.82 -3.18 34.35
CA ARG A 32 7.17 -2.64 34.41
C ARG A 32 8.14 -3.72 33.97
N ARG A 33 9.15 -3.36 33.18
CA ARG A 33 10.23 -4.29 32.82
C ARG A 33 10.99 -4.65 34.10
N HIS A 34 11.09 -5.96 34.38
CA HIS A 34 11.88 -6.43 35.51
C HIS A 34 13.37 -6.24 35.25
N THR A 35 14.11 -5.80 36.28
CA THR A 35 15.57 -5.67 36.22
C THR A 35 16.26 -7.04 36.26
N LYS A 36 17.54 -7.13 35.85
CA LYS A 36 18.30 -8.39 35.95
C LYS A 36 18.37 -8.93 37.38
N ALA A 37 18.46 -8.05 38.38
CA ALA A 37 18.47 -8.41 39.79
C ALA A 37 17.12 -8.97 40.25
N GLU A 38 16.01 -8.31 39.89
CA GLU A 38 14.65 -8.80 40.15
C GLU A 38 14.42 -10.18 39.51
N MET A 39 14.86 -10.37 38.26
CA MET A 39 14.76 -11.67 37.58
C MET A 39 15.55 -12.76 38.27
N LYS A 40 16.72 -12.43 38.86
CA LYS A 40 17.57 -13.39 39.59
C LYS A 40 16.96 -13.77 40.94
N ALA A 41 16.23 -12.85 41.58
CA ALA A 41 15.54 -13.05 42.84
C ALA A 41 14.24 -13.87 42.73
N MET A 42 13.63 -13.94 41.54
CA MET A 42 12.44 -14.78 41.30
C MET A 42 12.77 -16.28 41.35
N SER A 43 11.76 -17.06 41.74
CA SER A 43 11.82 -18.53 41.60
C SER A 43 11.93 -18.94 40.13
N PRO A 44 12.50 -20.13 39.82
CA PRO A 44 12.53 -20.65 38.46
C PRO A 44 11.15 -20.77 37.81
N ILE A 45 10.12 -21.11 38.59
CA ILE A 45 8.74 -21.28 38.12
C ILE A 45 8.14 -19.93 37.74
N ASP A 46 8.27 -18.92 38.61
CA ASP A 46 7.75 -17.57 38.34
C ASP A 46 8.45 -16.93 37.14
N ARG A 47 9.76 -17.16 37.00
CA ARG A 47 10.52 -16.70 35.84
C ARG A 47 10.01 -17.34 34.55
N LEU A 48 9.62 -18.61 34.59
CA LEU A 48 9.07 -19.32 33.43
C LEU A 48 7.69 -18.77 33.05
N GLU A 49 6.79 -18.57 34.02
CA GLU A 49 5.45 -18.01 33.78
C GLU A 49 5.52 -16.56 33.28
N LEU A 50 6.43 -15.76 33.84
CA LEU A 50 6.69 -14.41 33.34
C LEU A 50 7.14 -14.43 31.87
N ARG A 51 8.07 -15.31 31.49
CA ARG A 51 8.50 -15.46 30.09
C ARG A 51 7.36 -15.90 29.19
N LYS A 52 6.52 -16.86 29.62
CA LYS A 52 5.36 -17.31 28.85
C LYS A 52 4.38 -16.16 28.60
N THR A 53 4.05 -15.38 29.63
CA THR A 53 3.13 -14.25 29.49
C THR A 53 3.71 -13.14 28.59
N GLN A 54 4.99 -12.80 28.74
CA GLN A 54 5.66 -11.85 27.85
C GLN A 54 5.65 -12.34 26.39
N ASN A 55 5.97 -13.61 26.15
CA ASN A 55 5.97 -14.19 24.80
C ASN A 55 4.57 -14.18 24.17
N ARG A 56 3.50 -14.43 24.95
CA ARG A 56 2.10 -14.32 24.48
C ARG A 56 1.80 -12.91 23.98
N VAL A 57 2.12 -11.89 24.77
CA VAL A 57 1.90 -10.48 24.41
C VAL A 57 2.75 -10.10 23.18
N CYS A 58 4.04 -10.46 23.17
CA CYS A 58 4.91 -10.19 22.02
C CYS A 58 4.40 -10.86 20.73
N SER A 59 3.92 -12.10 20.82
CA SER A 59 3.34 -12.81 19.68
C SER A 59 2.06 -12.15 19.19
N ALA A 60 1.18 -11.70 20.09
CA ALA A 60 -0.04 -10.98 19.74
C ALA A 60 0.29 -9.65 19.05
N ASN A 61 1.21 -8.87 19.60
CA ASN A 61 1.66 -7.60 19.03
C ASN A 61 2.32 -7.78 17.66
N LEU A 62 3.14 -8.82 17.48
CA LEU A 62 3.74 -9.14 16.19
C LEU A 62 2.67 -9.47 15.15
N LEU A 63 1.67 -10.26 15.52
CA LEU A 63 0.56 -10.60 14.62
C LEU A 63 -0.26 -9.36 14.26
N HIS A 64 -0.53 -8.49 15.23
CA HIS A 64 -1.22 -7.22 15.02
C HIS A 64 -0.51 -6.36 13.98
N ARG A 65 0.79 -6.11 14.17
CA ARG A 65 1.62 -5.33 13.23
C ARG A 65 1.60 -5.91 11.82
N LYS A 66 1.62 -7.24 11.69
CA LYS A 66 1.53 -7.89 10.38
C LYS A 66 0.16 -7.71 9.72
N LYS A 67 -0.93 -7.71 10.51
CA LYS A 67 -2.28 -7.43 10.00
C LYS A 67 -2.39 -5.98 9.53
N GLU A 68 -1.91 -5.03 10.34
CA GLU A 68 -1.83 -3.61 9.96
C GLU A 68 -1.04 -3.45 8.66
N LYS A 69 0.16 -4.03 8.58
CA LYS A 69 0.97 -3.98 7.37
C LYS A 69 0.28 -4.57 6.15
N THR A 70 -0.50 -5.64 6.33
CA THR A 70 -1.28 -6.23 5.24
C THR A 70 -2.38 -5.28 4.78
N ALA A 71 -3.09 -4.64 5.72
CA ALA A 71 -4.11 -3.65 5.40
C ALA A 71 -3.54 -2.42 4.70
N GLU A 72 -2.43 -1.87 5.21
CA GLU A 72 -1.69 -0.76 4.60
C GLU A 72 -1.26 -1.09 3.16
N ASN A 73 -0.69 -2.27 2.93
CA ASN A 73 -0.29 -2.69 1.60
C ASN A 73 -1.49 -2.83 0.65
N LEU A 74 -2.62 -3.34 1.15
CA LEU A 74 -3.83 -3.50 0.35
C LEU A 74 -4.44 -2.15 -0.05
N GLU A 75 -4.51 -1.22 0.90
CA GLU A 75 -4.95 0.16 0.64
C GLU A 75 -4.02 0.84 -0.37
N LYS A 76 -2.70 0.68 -0.20
CA LYS A 76 -1.70 1.21 -1.14
C LYS A 76 -1.90 0.66 -2.56
N ILE A 77 -2.09 -0.66 -2.70
CA ILE A 77 -2.33 -1.30 -3.99
C ILE A 77 -3.59 -0.73 -4.64
N ASN A 78 -4.72 -0.70 -3.92
CA ASN A 78 -5.97 -0.16 -4.45
C ASN A 78 -5.82 1.31 -4.91
N ASN A 79 -5.12 2.14 -4.11
CA ASN A 79 -4.87 3.53 -4.46
C ASN A 79 -3.97 3.67 -5.71
N LEU A 80 -2.99 2.80 -5.88
CA LEU A 80 -2.13 2.77 -7.07
C LEU A 80 -2.93 2.33 -8.31
N GLU A 81 -3.77 1.31 -8.20
CA GLU A 81 -4.63 0.84 -9.29
C GLU A 81 -5.59 1.93 -9.76
N LEU A 82 -6.22 2.65 -8.82
CA LEU A 82 -7.10 3.78 -9.14
C LEU A 82 -6.36 4.90 -9.89
N LYS A 83 -5.19 5.31 -9.38
CA LYS A 83 -4.37 6.34 -10.05
C LYS A 83 -3.92 5.89 -11.43
N LEU A 84 -3.51 4.64 -11.56
CA LEU A 84 -3.06 4.08 -12.83
C LEU A 84 -4.21 4.02 -13.85
N ALA A 85 -5.41 3.66 -13.42
CA ALA A 85 -6.61 3.71 -14.27
C ALA A 85 -6.92 5.14 -14.74
N GLU A 86 -6.80 6.13 -13.84
CA GLU A 86 -7.00 7.54 -14.18
C GLU A 86 -6.00 8.02 -15.25
N ILE A 87 -4.69 7.78 -15.03
CA ILE A 87 -3.65 8.21 -15.98
C ILE A 87 -3.77 7.47 -17.31
N ARG A 88 -4.04 6.16 -17.31
CA ARG A 88 -4.32 5.42 -18.56
C ARG A 88 -5.52 6.00 -19.30
N GLY A 89 -6.56 6.41 -18.58
CA GLY A 89 -7.70 7.12 -19.16
C GLY A 89 -7.29 8.42 -19.85
N LYS A 90 -6.36 9.19 -19.27
CA LYS A 90 -5.80 10.41 -19.88
C LYS A 90 -4.93 10.10 -21.09
N ASN A 91 -4.10 9.06 -21.02
CA ASN A 91 -3.22 8.68 -22.11
C ASN A 91 -3.98 8.15 -23.34
N ARG A 92 -5.15 7.52 -23.14
CA ARG A 92 -6.03 7.07 -24.23
C ARG A 92 -6.43 8.17 -25.21
N PHE A 93 -6.56 9.42 -24.75
CA PHE A 93 -6.87 10.55 -25.63
C PHE A 93 -5.79 10.76 -26.72
N PHE A 94 -4.57 10.29 -26.49
CA PHE A 94 -3.44 10.45 -27.38
C PHE A 94 -3.10 9.18 -28.19
N GLU A 95 -3.85 8.08 -28.03
CA GLU A 95 -3.59 6.81 -28.72
C GLU A 95 -3.62 6.95 -30.25
N ASN A 96 -4.42 7.88 -30.77
CA ASN A 96 -4.51 8.15 -32.20
C ASN A 96 -3.37 9.05 -32.72
N SER A 97 -2.46 9.52 -31.86
CA SER A 97 -1.29 10.28 -32.30
C SER A 97 -0.24 9.35 -32.91
N GLY A 98 0.34 9.73 -34.05
CA GLY A 98 1.35 8.93 -34.74
C GLY A 98 2.63 8.69 -33.95
N ILE A 99 2.83 9.41 -32.84
CA ILE A 99 4.00 9.33 -31.95
C ILE A 99 3.77 8.45 -30.71
N PHE A 100 2.51 8.08 -30.41
CA PHE A 100 2.14 7.42 -29.15
C PHE A 100 2.91 6.13 -28.90
N GLU A 101 2.82 5.18 -29.84
CA GLU A 101 3.44 3.86 -29.68
C GLU A 101 4.97 3.95 -29.60
N LYS A 102 5.57 4.89 -30.32
CA LYS A 102 7.02 5.10 -30.27
C LYS A 102 7.48 5.59 -28.90
N LEU A 103 6.81 6.63 -28.36
CA LEU A 103 7.14 7.16 -27.03
C LEU A 103 6.87 6.13 -25.93
N LYS A 104 5.74 5.43 -26.02
CA LYS A 104 5.36 4.38 -25.08
C LYS A 104 6.42 3.28 -25.02
N PHE A 105 6.84 2.75 -26.16
CA PHE A 105 7.87 1.72 -26.21
C PHE A 105 9.17 2.17 -25.55
N GLN A 106 9.68 3.34 -25.93
CA GLN A 106 10.94 3.89 -25.42
C GLN A 106 10.89 4.14 -23.90
N ILE A 107 9.85 4.81 -23.44
CA ILE A 107 9.67 5.16 -22.02
C ILE A 107 9.50 3.91 -21.15
N PHE A 108 8.75 2.93 -21.66
CA PHE A 108 8.46 1.72 -20.90
C PHE A 108 9.72 0.87 -20.75
N GLU A 109 10.53 0.75 -21.82
CA GLU A 109 11.81 0.05 -21.78
C GLU A 109 12.78 0.71 -20.80
N GLU A 110 12.96 2.03 -20.89
CA GLU A 110 13.85 2.80 -20.02
C GLU A 110 13.51 2.59 -18.52
N ILE A 111 12.25 2.80 -18.15
CA ILE A 111 11.80 2.66 -16.75
C ILE A 111 11.90 1.20 -16.28
N GLU A 112 11.62 0.23 -17.16
CA GLU A 112 11.74 -1.18 -16.81
C GLU A 112 13.20 -1.57 -16.54
N GLN A 113 14.15 -1.07 -17.33
CA GLN A 113 15.58 -1.28 -17.11
C GLN A 113 16.06 -0.63 -15.81
N GLU A 114 15.67 0.62 -15.55
CA GLU A 114 16.00 1.34 -14.31
C GLU A 114 15.55 0.59 -13.04
N ASN A 115 14.40 -0.10 -13.11
CA ASN A 115 13.81 -0.77 -11.96
C ASN A 115 14.07 -2.29 -11.89
N SER A 116 14.76 -2.86 -12.88
CA SER A 116 15.03 -4.30 -12.98
C SER A 116 15.69 -4.87 -11.72
N GLY A 117 16.74 -4.21 -11.21
CA GLY A 117 17.45 -4.65 -10.00
C GLY A 117 16.55 -4.65 -8.76
N LYS A 118 15.70 -3.63 -8.61
CA LYS A 118 14.73 -3.56 -7.50
C LYS A 118 13.70 -4.69 -7.58
N LYS A 119 13.19 -5.01 -8.78
CA LYS A 119 12.28 -6.15 -8.95
C LYS A 119 12.96 -7.46 -8.56
N GLN A 120 14.20 -7.66 -9.01
CA GLN A 120 14.99 -8.85 -8.69
C GLN A 120 15.17 -9.03 -7.17
N GLU A 121 15.48 -7.98 -6.42
CA GLU A 121 15.61 -8.06 -4.95
C GLU A 121 14.33 -8.59 -4.26
N PHE A 122 13.16 -8.14 -4.72
CA PHE A 122 11.88 -8.62 -4.19
C PHE A 122 11.59 -10.07 -4.59
N GLU A 123 11.89 -10.45 -5.83
CA GLU A 123 11.75 -11.82 -6.32
C GLU A 123 12.65 -12.79 -5.55
N GLU A 124 13.91 -12.41 -5.29
CA GLU A 124 14.85 -13.17 -4.47
C GLU A 124 14.34 -13.33 -3.04
N LYS A 125 13.82 -12.25 -2.43
CA LYS A 125 13.19 -12.31 -1.10
C LYS A 125 12.01 -13.29 -1.07
N ILE A 126 11.14 -13.26 -2.07
CA ILE A 126 10.00 -14.18 -2.21
C ILE A 126 10.49 -15.62 -2.36
N ASN A 127 11.49 -15.85 -3.21
CA ASN A 127 12.06 -17.19 -3.43
C ASN A 127 12.69 -17.76 -2.17
N ASN A 128 13.47 -16.94 -1.43
CA ASN A 128 14.05 -17.34 -0.15
C ASN A 128 12.97 -17.77 0.85
N LEU A 129 11.87 -17.00 0.96
CA LEU A 129 10.74 -17.37 1.83
C LEU A 129 10.07 -18.68 1.40
N LYS A 130 9.91 -18.92 0.09
CA LYS A 130 9.37 -20.18 -0.45
C LYS A 130 10.27 -21.36 -0.10
N ILE A 131 11.59 -21.21 -0.24
CA ILE A 131 12.59 -22.24 0.13
C ILE A 131 12.51 -22.55 1.63
N GLU A 132 12.44 -21.53 2.49
CA GLU A 132 12.29 -21.74 3.93
C GLU A 132 11.01 -22.50 4.30
N ILE A 133 9.88 -22.17 3.65
CA ILE A 133 8.59 -22.85 3.85
C ILE A 133 8.69 -24.33 3.42
N ALA A 134 9.36 -24.60 2.29
CA ALA A 134 9.62 -25.95 1.83
C ALA A 134 10.49 -26.72 2.83
N GLY A 135 11.55 -26.11 3.36
CA GLY A 135 12.40 -26.70 4.40
C GLY A 135 11.66 -27.01 5.71
N ILE A 136 10.70 -26.16 6.12
CA ILE A 136 9.82 -26.45 7.27
C ILE A 136 8.89 -27.63 6.95
N THR A 137 8.35 -27.68 5.73
CA THR A 137 7.45 -28.76 5.29
C THR A 137 8.17 -30.12 5.24
N SER A 138 9.41 -30.14 4.76
CA SER A 138 10.26 -31.35 4.76
C SER A 138 10.51 -31.84 6.20
N ARG A 139 10.92 -30.94 7.11
CA ARG A 139 11.10 -31.29 8.53
C ARG A 139 9.81 -31.78 9.20
N TYR A 140 8.65 -31.24 8.82
CA TYR A 140 7.37 -31.72 9.34
C TYR A 140 7.09 -33.19 9.01
N GLN A 141 7.56 -33.65 7.85
CA GLN A 141 7.44 -35.05 7.43
C GLN A 141 8.43 -35.96 8.17
N GLN A 142 9.63 -35.44 8.51
CA GLN A 142 10.72 -36.20 9.12
C GLN A 142 10.65 -36.24 10.66
N GLU A 143 10.09 -35.22 11.31
CA GLU A 143 10.06 -35.06 12.78
C GLU A 143 8.63 -35.04 13.34
N PRO A 144 7.97 -36.20 13.50
CA PRO A 144 6.58 -36.27 13.91
C PRO A 144 6.30 -35.77 15.33
N GLN A 145 7.32 -35.67 16.20
CA GLN A 145 7.16 -35.15 17.56
C GLN A 145 7.00 -33.62 17.61
N ASN A 146 7.42 -32.89 16.57
CA ASN A 146 7.45 -31.43 16.54
C ASN A 146 6.32 -30.79 15.70
N LYS A 147 5.29 -31.57 15.30
CA LYS A 147 4.25 -31.15 14.34
C LYS A 147 3.61 -29.79 14.67
N SER A 148 3.19 -29.58 15.92
CA SER A 148 2.53 -28.32 16.33
C SER A 148 3.46 -27.10 16.17
N THR A 149 4.72 -27.24 16.61
CA THR A 149 5.74 -26.18 16.50
C THR A 149 6.05 -25.85 15.04
N LEU A 150 6.23 -26.88 14.20
CA LEU A 150 6.53 -26.74 12.78
C LEU A 150 5.33 -26.15 12.00
N ALA A 151 4.10 -26.54 12.32
CA ALA A 151 2.90 -25.95 11.77
C ALA A 151 2.80 -24.45 12.09
N ALA A 152 3.08 -24.06 13.35
CA ALA A 152 3.11 -22.66 13.75
C ALA A 152 4.22 -21.87 13.04
N GLN A 153 5.41 -22.46 12.84
CA GLN A 153 6.49 -21.84 12.06
C GLN A 153 6.07 -21.63 10.60
N LYS A 154 5.50 -22.65 9.96
CA LYS A 154 5.00 -22.57 8.58
C LYS A 154 3.94 -21.48 8.43
N CYS A 155 2.96 -21.42 9.33
CA CYS A 155 1.93 -20.38 9.34
C CYS A 155 2.54 -18.96 9.38
N ARG A 156 3.51 -18.73 10.28
CA ARG A 156 4.20 -17.43 10.39
C ARG A 156 5.00 -17.06 9.14
N LYS A 157 5.66 -18.02 8.50
CA LYS A 157 6.42 -17.82 7.26
C LYS A 157 5.51 -17.58 6.06
N ASN A 158 4.40 -18.32 5.94
CA ASN A 158 3.37 -18.05 4.92
C ASN A 158 2.82 -16.63 5.02
N LEU A 159 2.58 -16.13 6.24
CA LEU A 159 2.15 -14.74 6.40
C LEU A 159 3.23 -13.75 5.96
N SER A 160 4.51 -14.03 6.23
CA SER A 160 5.61 -13.20 5.71
C SER A 160 5.69 -13.24 4.18
N LEU A 161 5.50 -14.41 3.57
CA LEU A 161 5.45 -14.57 2.11
C LEU A 161 4.33 -13.72 1.51
N LYS A 162 3.10 -13.82 2.06
CA LYS A 162 1.96 -13.02 1.60
C LYS A 162 2.25 -11.51 1.64
N ILE A 163 2.86 -11.04 2.73
CA ILE A 163 3.24 -9.61 2.85
C ILE A 163 4.27 -9.24 1.78
N ALA A 164 5.30 -10.08 1.56
CA ALA A 164 6.32 -9.83 0.54
C ALA A 164 5.75 -9.83 -0.89
N GLU A 165 4.82 -10.74 -1.20
CA GLU A 165 4.11 -10.78 -2.48
C GLU A 165 3.27 -9.51 -2.71
N MET A 166 2.59 -9.01 -1.67
CA MET A 166 1.86 -7.74 -1.74
C MET A 166 2.80 -6.54 -1.90
N GLU A 167 3.93 -6.51 -1.20
CA GLU A 167 4.95 -5.47 -1.38
C GLU A 167 5.46 -5.46 -2.83
N PHE A 168 5.76 -6.63 -3.39
CA PHE A 168 6.21 -6.76 -4.78
C PHE A 168 5.16 -6.29 -5.78
N SER A 169 3.90 -6.71 -5.60
CA SER A 169 2.77 -6.23 -6.41
C SER A 169 2.64 -4.71 -6.35
N GLY A 170 2.77 -4.11 -5.17
CA GLY A 170 2.78 -2.66 -4.99
C GLY A 170 3.93 -1.97 -5.75
N ILE A 171 5.14 -2.52 -5.72
CA ILE A 171 6.28 -2.01 -6.48
C ILE A 171 6.02 -2.10 -7.99
N CYS A 172 5.49 -3.22 -8.49
CA CYS A 172 5.16 -3.35 -9.90
C CYS A 172 4.14 -2.30 -10.34
N LEU A 173 3.12 -2.03 -9.52
CA LEU A 173 2.15 -0.97 -9.80
C LEU A 173 2.74 0.44 -9.75
N GLU A 174 3.67 0.72 -8.83
CA GLU A 174 4.40 2.00 -8.80
C GLU A 174 5.20 2.22 -10.09
N ILE A 175 5.87 1.17 -10.58
CA ILE A 175 6.65 1.20 -11.82
C ILE A 175 5.74 1.42 -13.02
N GLU A 176 4.62 0.71 -13.09
CA GLU A 176 3.62 0.92 -14.14
C GLU A 176 3.04 2.35 -14.11
N LEU A 177 2.77 2.89 -12.92
CA LEU A 177 2.32 4.27 -12.79
C LEU A 177 3.41 5.27 -13.24
N GLN A 178 4.67 5.01 -12.91
CA GLN A 178 5.80 5.84 -13.37
C GLN A 178 5.89 5.85 -14.91
N LYS A 179 5.70 4.69 -15.56
CA LYS A 179 5.66 4.58 -17.03
C LYS A 179 4.56 5.45 -17.62
N GLU A 180 3.34 5.32 -17.10
CA GLU A 180 2.18 6.05 -17.60
C GLU A 180 2.29 7.55 -17.36
N LEU A 181 2.83 7.98 -16.21
CA LEU A 181 3.05 9.40 -15.91
C LEU A 181 4.13 10.02 -16.80
N LYS A 182 5.23 9.30 -17.05
CA LYS A 182 6.28 9.80 -17.96
C LYS A 182 5.77 9.88 -19.39
N LEU A 183 4.98 8.89 -19.82
CA LEU A 183 4.30 8.92 -21.12
C LEU A 183 3.34 10.11 -21.24
N GLU A 184 2.49 10.35 -20.23
CA GLU A 184 1.57 11.50 -20.22
C GLU A 184 2.34 12.82 -20.35
N ALA A 185 3.45 12.96 -19.62
CA ALA A 185 4.28 14.16 -19.66
C ALA A 185 4.89 14.40 -21.04
N GLU A 186 5.43 13.37 -21.70
CA GLU A 186 6.02 13.50 -23.04
C GLU A 186 4.95 13.75 -24.12
N LEU A 187 3.78 13.11 -24.03
CA LEU A 187 2.67 13.35 -24.96
C LEU A 187 2.11 14.78 -24.85
N LYS A 188 2.03 15.33 -23.63
CA LYS A 188 1.64 16.74 -23.43
C LYS A 188 2.68 17.70 -23.99
N LYS A 189 3.97 17.38 -23.89
CA LYS A 189 5.04 18.20 -24.47
C LYS A 189 4.97 18.21 -25.99
N SER A 190 4.79 17.06 -26.63
CA SER A 190 4.73 16.99 -28.10
C SER A 190 3.55 17.77 -28.67
N ILE A 191 2.40 17.75 -27.99
CA ILE A 191 1.22 18.53 -28.41
C ILE A 191 1.42 20.03 -28.19
N ASN A 192 2.06 20.43 -27.10
CA ASN A 192 2.40 21.84 -26.87
C ASN A 192 3.50 22.34 -27.83
N PHE A 193 4.28 21.43 -28.42
CA PHE A 193 5.28 21.76 -29.45
C PHE A 193 4.63 21.87 -30.84
N ASP A 194 3.68 21.00 -31.17
CA ASP A 194 2.82 21.14 -32.37
C ASP A 194 1.82 22.31 -32.26
N GLY A 195 1.65 22.89 -31.08
CA GLY A 195 0.95 24.18 -30.87
C GLY A 195 1.78 25.41 -31.23
N LYS A 196 3.05 25.23 -31.63
CA LYS A 196 3.86 26.22 -32.36
C LYS A 196 4.01 25.78 -33.81
N ILE A 197 2.89 25.54 -34.47
CA ILE A 197 2.85 25.67 -35.92
C ILE A 197 2.85 27.17 -36.19
N ASP A 198 3.92 27.62 -36.82
CA ASP A 198 3.94 28.83 -37.62
C ASP A 198 2.80 28.73 -38.65
N ASP A 199 1.59 29.19 -38.34
CA ASP A 199 0.58 29.47 -39.35
C ASP A 199 -0.35 30.58 -38.87
N GLU A 200 -0.40 31.62 -39.69
CA GLU A 200 -1.27 32.78 -39.65
C GLU A 200 -2.75 32.41 -39.90
N GLU A 201 -3.30 31.39 -39.25
CA GLU A 201 -4.75 31.18 -39.27
C GLU A 201 -5.39 32.01 -38.17
N LYS A 202 -5.60 33.30 -38.50
CA LYS A 202 -6.57 34.15 -37.81
C LYS A 202 -7.83 33.33 -37.57
N SER A 203 -8.25 33.30 -36.30
CA SER A 203 -9.48 32.65 -35.86
C SER A 203 -10.63 32.99 -36.82
N PRO A 204 -11.56 32.06 -37.14
CA PRO A 204 -12.74 32.36 -37.94
C PRO A 204 -13.50 33.61 -37.45
N LEU A 205 -13.44 33.89 -36.14
CA LEU A 205 -13.98 35.11 -35.54
C LEU A 205 -13.21 36.39 -35.94
N GLU A 206 -11.89 36.34 -36.03
CA GLU A 206 -11.05 37.47 -36.48
C GLU A 206 -11.19 37.73 -37.99
N GLN A 207 -11.46 36.70 -38.79
CA GLN A 207 -11.78 36.88 -40.21
C GLN A 207 -13.15 37.56 -40.40
N ILE A 208 -14.16 37.16 -39.61
CA ILE A 208 -15.49 37.79 -39.61
C ILE A 208 -15.41 39.25 -39.14
N LEU A 209 -14.63 39.54 -38.09
CA LEU A 209 -14.41 40.90 -37.60
C LEU A 209 -13.72 41.79 -38.65
N ASN A 210 -12.68 41.28 -39.34
CA ASN A 210 -12.02 42.03 -40.40
C ASN A 210 -12.95 42.28 -41.60
N MET A 211 -13.81 41.34 -41.98
CA MET A 211 -14.79 41.55 -43.04
C MET A 211 -15.83 42.61 -42.67
N ALA A 212 -16.31 42.59 -41.42
CA ALA A 212 -17.26 43.58 -40.91
C ALA A 212 -16.65 44.99 -40.85
N GLU A 213 -15.38 45.13 -40.45
CA GLU A 213 -14.67 46.42 -40.43
C GLU A 213 -14.44 46.99 -41.83
N ILE A 214 -14.20 46.14 -42.84
CA ILE A 214 -14.08 46.56 -44.24
C ILE A 214 -15.43 47.06 -44.79
N GLN A 215 -16.54 46.37 -44.50
CA GLN A 215 -17.87 46.81 -44.93
C GLN A 215 -18.30 48.15 -44.31
N ILE A 216 -18.01 48.37 -43.03
CA ILE A 216 -18.32 49.64 -42.34
C ILE A 216 -17.53 50.82 -42.91
N ASN A 217 -16.31 50.59 -43.41
CA ASN A 217 -15.49 51.64 -44.01
C ASN A 217 -15.82 51.91 -45.49
N CYS A 218 -16.39 50.94 -46.20
CA CYS A 218 -16.88 51.14 -47.57
C CYS A 218 -18.24 51.86 -47.64
N GLU A 219 -19.07 51.80 -46.59
CA GLU A 219 -20.34 52.54 -46.52
C GLU A 219 -20.19 54.01 -46.06
N LYS A 220 -18.97 54.45 -45.73
CA LYS A 220 -18.65 55.81 -45.26
C LYS A 220 -17.92 56.69 -46.27
N ILE A 221 -17.82 56.27 -47.54
CA ILE A 221 -17.35 57.08 -48.67
C ILE A 221 -18.53 57.33 -49.61
#